data_AF-A0A1W1I1F9-F1
#
_entry.id   AF-A0A1W1I1F9-F1
#
_cell.length_a   1.000
_cell.length_b   1.000
_cell.length_c   1.000
_cell.angle_alpha   90.00
_cell.angle_beta   90.00
_cell.angle_gamma   90.00
#
_symmetry.space_group_name_H-M   'P 1'
#
loop_
_entity.id
_entity.type
_entity.pdbx_description
1 polymer ?
#
loop_
_entity_poly.entity_id
_entity_poly.type
_entity_poly.pdbx_seq_one_letter_code
_entity_poly.pdbx_strand_id
1 'polypeptide(L)'
;MTLIRNVCLVVLCVVLSGLEPHLEQSASANDVGMRVETALREAAKDVDHRHRESTDRAILDITYLIEQSWKAKEHSRDGARKDYAAQARALIVREARMGHLDIVKTGSVLKLLEELLSDQAG
;
A
#
# COMPACT_ATOMS: atom_id res chain seq x y z
N MET A 1 23.13 -36.17 48.82
CA MET A 1 21.65 -36.05 48.83
C MET A 1 21.33 -34.57 48.73
N THR A 2 21.62 -33.87 47.63
CA THR A 2 20.98 -33.88 46.28
C THR A 2 19.52 -33.41 46.29
N LEU A 3 19.29 -32.32 45.54
CA LEU A 3 18.05 -31.88 44.86
C LEU A 3 17.02 -31.07 45.65
N ILE A 4 16.97 -29.76 45.37
CA ILE A 4 15.84 -28.94 44.83
C ILE A 4 16.52 -27.60 44.46
N ARG A 5 17.19 -27.42 43.31
CA ARG A 5 16.85 -27.61 41.89
C ARG A 5 15.67 -26.73 41.44
N ASN A 6 16.03 -25.55 40.94
CA ASN A 6 15.56 -25.00 39.66
C ASN A 6 14.05 -24.96 39.43
N VAL A 7 13.32 -24.11 40.16
CA VAL A 7 11.93 -23.78 39.78
C VAL A 7 11.78 -22.33 39.28
N CYS A 8 12.76 -21.45 39.49
CA CYS A 8 12.64 -20.04 39.06
C CYS A 8 13.04 -19.75 37.60
N LEU A 9 13.64 -20.70 36.86
CA LEU A 9 14.24 -20.39 35.56
C LEU A 9 13.39 -20.79 34.34
N VAL A 10 12.22 -21.42 34.54
CA VAL A 10 11.39 -21.88 33.41
C VAL A 10 10.30 -20.86 33.03
N VAL A 11 9.89 -19.98 33.95
CA VAL A 11 8.80 -19.02 33.68
C VAL A 11 9.26 -17.80 32.86
N LEU A 12 10.55 -17.49 32.83
CA LEU A 12 11.06 -16.35 32.06
C LEU A 12 11.20 -16.64 30.55
N CYS A 13 11.16 -17.91 30.13
CA CYS A 13 11.32 -18.28 28.71
C CYS A 13 10.01 -18.24 27.90
N VAL A 14 8.84 -18.06 28.53
CA VAL A 14 7.55 -18.08 27.81
C VAL A 14 7.18 -16.69 27.26
N VAL A 15 7.84 -15.61 27.68
CA VAL A 15 7.57 -14.27 27.14
C VAL A 15 8.23 -14.03 25.77
N LEU A 16 9.11 -14.94 25.33
CA LEU A 16 9.85 -14.80 24.06
C LEU A 16 9.32 -15.66 22.90
N SER A 17 8.22 -16.40 23.09
CA SER A 17 7.64 -17.27 22.04
C SER A 17 6.52 -16.61 21.22
N GLY A 18 6.32 -15.28 21.35
CA GLY A 18 5.27 -14.54 20.66
C GLY A 18 5.74 -13.61 19.54
N LEU A 19 7.04 -13.56 19.22
CA LEU A 19 7.46 -13.03 17.91
C LEU A 19 7.15 -14.11 16.88
N GLU A 20 5.90 -14.14 16.41
CA GLU A 20 5.67 -14.56 15.04
C GLU A 20 6.71 -13.80 14.20
N PRO A 21 7.52 -14.49 13.38
CA PRO A 21 8.20 -13.79 12.31
C PRO A 21 7.06 -13.27 11.44
N HIS A 22 6.66 -12.02 11.65
CA HIS A 22 6.25 -11.17 10.56
C HIS A 22 7.44 -11.21 9.61
N LEU A 23 7.45 -12.22 8.76
CA LEU A 23 7.99 -12.13 7.42
C LEU A 23 7.22 -10.95 6.84
N GLU A 24 7.73 -9.74 7.11
CA GLU A 24 7.56 -8.60 6.25
C GLU A 24 8.15 -9.05 4.92
N GLN A 25 7.34 -9.78 4.16
CA GLN A 25 7.50 -9.87 2.74
C GLN A 25 7.32 -8.43 2.28
N SER A 26 8.44 -7.70 2.28
CA SER A 26 8.52 -6.34 1.78
C SER A 26 7.89 -6.39 0.40
N ALA A 27 6.65 -5.95 0.30
CA ALA A 27 5.91 -5.98 -0.94
C ALA A 27 6.76 -5.21 -1.94
N SER A 28 7.20 -5.87 -3.00
CA SER A 28 8.01 -5.19 -3.99
C SER A 28 7.15 -4.12 -4.65
N ALA A 29 7.77 -3.03 -5.14
CA ALA A 29 7.03 -2.01 -5.89
C ALA A 29 6.16 -2.62 -7.02
N ASN A 30 6.61 -3.72 -7.64
CA ASN A 30 5.85 -4.44 -8.67
C ASN A 30 4.60 -5.13 -8.11
N ASP A 31 4.68 -5.74 -6.93
CA ASP A 31 3.52 -6.39 -6.29
C ASP A 31 2.46 -5.35 -5.90
N VAL A 32 2.92 -4.19 -5.41
CA VAL A 32 2.06 -3.04 -5.12
C VAL A 32 1.41 -2.52 -6.40
N GLY A 33 2.18 -2.35 -7.47
CA GLY A 33 1.70 -1.90 -8.79
C GLY A 33 0.59 -2.79 -9.34
N MET A 34 0.79 -4.11 -9.36
CA MET A 34 -0.22 -5.07 -9.85
C MET A 34 -1.52 -5.04 -9.03
N ARG A 35 -1.43 -4.96 -7.70
CA ARG A 35 -2.59 -4.88 -6.81
C ARG A 35 -3.38 -3.59 -7.01
N VAL A 36 -2.67 -2.47 -7.15
CA VAL A 36 -3.25 -1.15 -7.41
C VAL A 36 -3.94 -1.12 -8.77
N GLU A 37 -3.28 -1.58 -9.83
CA GLU A 37 -3.86 -1.62 -11.16
C GLU A 37 -5.14 -2.46 -11.17
N THR A 38 -5.12 -3.64 -10.54
CA THR A 38 -6.30 -4.51 -10.43
C THR A 38 -7.46 -3.80 -9.73
N ALA A 39 -7.19 -3.13 -8.60
CA ALA A 39 -8.21 -2.40 -7.85
C ALA A 39 -8.80 -1.23 -8.66
N LEU A 40 -7.95 -0.49 -9.38
CA LEU A 40 -8.39 0.62 -10.23
C LEU A 40 -9.19 0.14 -11.44
N ARG A 41 -8.82 -1.00 -12.05
CA ARG A 41 -9.59 -1.63 -13.12
C ARG A 41 -10.98 -2.06 -12.68
N GLU A 42 -11.11 -2.59 -11.46
CA GLU A 42 -12.42 -2.92 -10.89
C GLU A 42 -13.24 -1.64 -10.59
N ALA A 43 -12.58 -0.57 -10.12
CA ALA A 43 -13.24 0.73 -9.93
C ALA A 43 -13.69 1.39 -11.24
N ALA A 44 -13.06 1.06 -12.37
CA ALA A 44 -13.37 1.55 -13.71
C ALA A 44 -14.30 0.63 -14.52
N LYS A 45 -14.79 -0.47 -13.93
CA LYS A 45 -15.50 -1.53 -14.68
C LYS A 45 -16.77 -1.06 -15.37
N ASP A 46 -17.46 -0.11 -14.76
CA ASP A 46 -18.76 0.39 -15.22
C ASP A 46 -18.64 1.67 -16.08
N VAL A 47 -17.42 2.02 -16.51
CA VAL A 47 -17.18 3.24 -17.31
C VAL A 47 -17.77 3.12 -18.73
N ASP A 48 -18.30 4.21 -19.25
CA ASP A 48 -18.75 4.27 -20.66
C ASP A 48 -17.58 3.94 -21.59
N HIS A 49 -17.79 3.00 -22.52
CA HIS A 49 -16.83 2.59 -23.54
C HIS A 49 -16.15 3.75 -24.29
N ARG A 50 -16.84 4.88 -24.48
CA ARG A 50 -16.27 6.08 -25.12
C ARG A 50 -15.13 6.72 -24.33
N HIS A 51 -15.08 6.48 -23.03
CA HIS A 51 -14.04 7.00 -22.12
C HIS A 51 -13.05 5.90 -21.71
N ARG A 52 -13.11 4.73 -22.34
CA ARG A 52 -12.31 3.57 -21.89
C ARG A 52 -10.82 3.80 -22.03
N GLU A 53 -10.37 4.28 -23.19
CA GLU A 53 -8.95 4.53 -23.44
C GLU A 53 -8.37 5.60 -22.49
N SER A 54 -9.10 6.70 -22.29
CA SER A 54 -8.68 7.74 -21.34
C SER A 54 -8.64 7.22 -19.90
N THR A 55 -9.58 6.36 -19.53
CA THR A 55 -9.62 5.74 -18.20
C THR A 55 -8.46 4.76 -18.02
N ASP A 56 -8.19 3.89 -18.99
CA ASP A 56 -7.06 2.95 -18.95
C ASP A 56 -5.72 3.70 -18.87
N ARG A 57 -5.56 4.83 -19.57
CA ARG A 57 -4.37 5.69 -19.43
C ARG A 57 -4.25 6.28 -18.03
N ALA A 58 -5.34 6.79 -17.47
CA ALA A 58 -5.33 7.33 -16.11
C ALA A 58 -5.00 6.25 -15.07
N ILE A 59 -5.49 5.01 -15.25
CA ILE A 59 -5.13 3.87 -14.39
C ILE A 59 -3.61 3.65 -14.43
N LEU A 60 -3.00 3.61 -15.62
CA LEU A 60 -1.55 3.42 -15.75
C LEU A 60 -0.76 4.55 -15.11
N ASP A 61 -1.19 5.81 -15.30
CA ASP A 61 -0.54 6.97 -14.70
C ASP A 61 -0.62 6.93 -13.16
N ILE A 62 -1.79 6.57 -12.59
CA ILE A 62 -1.97 6.41 -11.14
C ILE A 62 -1.08 5.27 -10.60
N THR A 63 -1.09 4.11 -11.26
CA THR A 63 -0.26 2.96 -10.87
C THR A 63 1.22 3.35 -10.87
N TYR A 64 1.69 4.01 -11.94
CA TYR A 64 3.07 4.47 -12.05
C TYR A 64 3.45 5.40 -10.89
N LEU A 65 2.61 6.40 -10.57
CA LEU A 65 2.87 7.32 -9.47
C LEU A 65 2.97 6.59 -8.13
N ILE A 66 2.11 5.60 -7.87
CA ILE A 66 2.18 4.80 -6.64
C ILE A 66 3.46 3.95 -6.59
N GLU A 67 3.88 3.35 -7.70
CA GLU A 67 5.14 2.63 -7.77
C GLU A 67 6.34 3.54 -7.51
N GLN A 68 6.36 4.76 -8.07
CA GLN A 68 7.42 5.72 -7.80
C GLN A 68 7.42 6.18 -6.35
N SER A 69 6.24 6.39 -5.76
CA SER A 69 6.10 6.68 -4.34
C SER A 69 6.66 5.55 -3.47
N TRP A 70 6.37 4.31 -3.82
CA TRP A 70 6.85 3.13 -3.09
C TRP A 70 8.37 2.97 -3.21
N LYS A 71 8.92 3.10 -4.41
CA LYS A 71 10.39 3.12 -4.62
C LYS A 71 11.07 4.25 -3.86
N ALA A 72 10.45 5.43 -3.81
CA ALA A 72 10.96 6.55 -3.03
C ALA A 72 10.96 6.23 -1.52
N LYS A 73 9.94 5.52 -1.02
CA LYS A 73 9.90 4.99 0.35
C LYS A 73 11.09 4.05 0.62
N GLU A 74 11.29 3.05 -0.24
CA GLU A 74 12.40 2.08 -0.12
C GLU A 74 13.79 2.73 -0.11
N HIS A 75 13.91 3.92 -0.70
CA HIS A 75 15.15 4.70 -0.74
C HIS A 75 15.19 5.86 0.27
N SER A 76 14.28 5.90 1.25
CA SER A 76 14.19 6.96 2.27
C SER A 76 14.11 8.38 1.69
N ARG A 77 13.47 8.54 0.53
CA ARG A 77 13.26 9.82 -0.16
C ARG A 77 11.88 10.38 0.18
N ASP A 78 11.71 10.86 1.40
CA ASP A 78 10.39 11.25 1.94
C ASP A 78 9.67 12.34 1.13
N GLY A 79 10.40 13.34 0.61
CA GLY A 79 9.81 14.37 -0.24
C GLY A 79 9.21 13.77 -1.51
N ALA A 80 10.01 13.01 -2.26
CA ALA A 80 9.57 12.37 -3.49
C ALA A 80 8.43 11.37 -3.26
N ARG A 81 8.49 10.59 -2.17
CA ARG A 81 7.40 9.69 -1.76
C ARG A 81 6.08 10.44 -1.64
N LYS A 82 6.05 11.51 -0.82
CA LYS A 82 4.84 12.30 -0.60
C LYS A 82 4.37 13.01 -1.85
N ASP A 83 5.29 13.53 -2.67
CA ASP A 83 4.96 14.23 -3.92
C ASP A 83 4.27 13.28 -4.91
N TYR A 84 4.79 12.07 -5.08
CA TYR A 84 4.16 11.07 -5.96
C TYR A 84 2.82 10.59 -5.41
N ALA A 85 2.73 10.32 -4.09
CA ALA A 85 1.48 9.92 -3.46
C ALA A 85 0.40 11.02 -3.57
N ALA A 86 0.77 12.28 -3.40
CA ALA A 86 -0.14 13.42 -3.52
C ALA A 86 -0.67 13.56 -4.96
N GLN A 87 0.20 13.41 -5.95
CA GLN A 87 -0.18 13.42 -7.38
C GLN A 87 -1.14 12.27 -7.72
N ALA A 88 -0.83 11.05 -7.26
CA ALA A 88 -1.71 9.89 -7.45
C ALA A 88 -3.10 10.13 -6.83
N ARG A 89 -3.14 10.65 -5.60
CA ARG A 89 -4.40 10.98 -4.91
C ARG A 89 -5.21 12.03 -5.66
N ALA A 90 -4.56 13.09 -6.15
CA ALA A 90 -5.23 14.13 -6.93
C ALA A 90 -5.83 13.57 -8.22
N LEU A 91 -5.11 12.67 -8.90
CA LEU A 91 -5.58 12.04 -10.13
C LEU A 91 -6.78 11.12 -9.86
N ILE A 92 -6.74 10.28 -8.82
CA ILE A 92 -7.90 9.45 -8.43
C ILE A 92 -9.15 10.31 -8.18
N VAL A 93 -9.02 11.40 -7.41
CA VAL A 93 -10.15 12.29 -7.11
C VAL A 93 -10.67 12.96 -8.39
N ARG A 94 -9.78 13.35 -9.30
CA ARG A 94 -10.16 13.95 -10.59
C ARG A 94 -10.93 12.96 -11.45
N GLU A 95 -10.40 11.75 -11.65
CA GLU A 95 -11.03 10.72 -12.46
C GLU A 95 -12.38 10.29 -11.87
N ALA A 96 -12.49 10.23 -10.55
CA ALA A 96 -13.76 9.94 -9.89
C ALA A 96 -14.82 11.04 -10.13
N ARG A 97 -14.42 12.33 -10.09
CA ARG A 97 -15.32 13.44 -10.41
C ARG A 97 -15.80 13.44 -11.86
N MET A 98 -14.99 12.93 -12.78
CA MET A 98 -15.36 12.75 -14.19
C MET A 98 -16.21 11.49 -14.42
N GLY A 99 -16.44 10.66 -13.39
CA GLY A 99 -17.17 9.40 -13.49
C GLY A 99 -16.36 8.27 -14.13
N HIS A 100 -15.03 8.41 -14.23
CA HIS A 100 -14.15 7.39 -14.77
C HIS A 100 -13.78 6.32 -13.74
N LEU A 101 -13.81 6.67 -12.46
CA LEU A 101 -13.56 5.76 -11.34
C LEU A 101 -14.68 5.85 -10.31
N ASP A 102 -15.15 4.70 -9.84
CA ASP A 102 -15.98 4.64 -8.64
C ASP A 102 -15.09 4.87 -7.39
N ILE A 103 -15.23 6.04 -6.78
CA ILE A 103 -14.44 6.44 -5.61
C ILE A 103 -14.58 5.46 -4.43
N VAL A 104 -15.75 4.83 -4.26
CA VAL A 104 -15.99 3.87 -3.17
C VAL A 104 -15.15 2.62 -3.39
N LYS A 105 -15.08 2.15 -4.64
CA LYS A 105 -14.25 1.00 -5.03
C LYS A 105 -12.74 1.29 -4.96
N THR A 106 -12.31 2.55 -5.02
CA THR A 106 -10.89 2.93 -4.85
C THR A 106 -10.39 2.95 -3.39
N GLY A 107 -11.23 2.62 -2.41
CA GLY A 107 -10.91 2.80 -0.99
C GLY A 107 -9.60 2.14 -0.52
N SER A 108 -9.25 0.97 -1.03
CA SER A 108 -7.97 0.30 -0.70
C SER A 108 -6.76 1.05 -1.23
N VAL A 109 -6.85 1.65 -2.42
CA VAL A 109 -5.80 2.47 -3.03
C VAL A 109 -5.66 3.79 -2.30
N LEU A 110 -6.77 4.41 -1.90
CA LEU A 110 -6.74 5.64 -1.10
C LEU A 110 -6.10 5.42 0.27
N LYS A 111 -6.39 4.29 0.93
CA LYS A 111 -5.74 3.94 2.20
C LYS A 111 -4.23 3.75 2.04
N LEU A 112 -3.79 3.08 0.98
CA LEU A 112 -2.37 2.96 0.66
C LEU A 112 -1.71 4.33 0.45
N LEU A 113 -2.41 5.25 -0.23
CA LEU A 113 -1.91 6.62 -0.41
C LEU A 113 -1.82 7.40 0.89
N GLU A 114 -2.77 7.21 1.82
CA GLU A 114 -2.71 7.81 3.16
C GLU A 114 -1.50 7.31 3.94
N GLU A 115 -1.20 6.02 3.88
CA GLU A 115 0.02 5.43 4.44
C GLU A 115 1.26 6.08 3.80
N LEU A 116 1.31 6.15 2.47
CA LEU A 116 2.40 6.78 1.70
C LEU A 116 2.51 8.30 1.88
N LEU A 117 1.50 8.98 2.43
CA LEU A 117 1.55 10.40 2.77
C LEU A 117 1.96 10.63 4.23
N SER A 118 1.79 9.63 5.09
CA SER A 118 2.12 9.69 6.51
C SER A 118 3.62 9.90 6.74
N ASP A 119 3.97 10.64 7.78
CA ASP A 119 5.35 10.78 8.26
C ASP A 119 5.92 9.46 8.80
N GLN A 120 5.05 8.51 9.13
CA GLN A 120 5.41 7.22 9.72
C GLN A 120 5.64 6.11 8.69
N ALA A 121 5.49 6.37 7.39
CA ALA A 121 5.84 5.40 6.37
C ALA A 121 7.36 5.37 6.16
N GLY A 122 8.05 4.80 7.16
CA GLY A 122 9.42 4.27 7.07
C GLY A 122 9.42 2.89 6.46
#